data_AF-A0A1L0DKM8-F1
#
_entry.id   AF-A0A1L0DKM8-F1
#
_cell.length_a   1.000
_cell.length_b   1.000
_cell.length_c   1.000
_cell.angle_alpha   90.00
_cell.angle_beta   90.00
_cell.angle_gamma   90.00
#
_symmetry.space_group_name_H-M   'P 1'
#
loop_
_entity.id
_entity.type
_entity.pdbx_description
1 polymer ?
#
loop_
_entity_poly.entity_id
_entity_poly.type
_entity_poly.pdbx_seq_one_letter_code
_entity_poly.pdbx_strand_id
1 'polypeptide(L)'
;MPINNLNKERMDQITNQMLHAGAIGFLKGTLIALVTGYYFNYRFNHGHNARFFLMPYKTWYLVSWGIVGITFSAEVAKLNITKELAEEEDLKRNQYFSQELGGK
;
A
#
# COMPACT_ATOMS: atom_id res chain seq x y z
N MET A 1 17.96 -12.64 20.99
CA MET A 1 17.32 -13.95 20.71
C MET A 1 17.32 -14.17 19.20
N PRO A 2 17.54 -15.40 18.69
CA PRO A 2 17.66 -15.63 17.25
C PRO A 2 16.32 -15.40 16.55
N ILE A 3 16.38 -14.71 15.41
CA ILE A 3 15.26 -14.18 14.60
C ILE A 3 14.55 -15.31 13.79
N ASN A 4 14.89 -16.57 14.03
CA ASN A 4 14.55 -17.70 13.14
C ASN A 4 13.14 -18.27 13.31
N ASN A 5 12.37 -17.83 14.32
CA ASN A 5 11.00 -18.29 14.56
C ASN A 5 9.97 -17.15 14.44
N LEU A 6 10.17 -16.22 13.49
CA LEU A 6 9.05 -15.41 12.99
C LEU A 6 8.04 -16.39 12.36
N ASN A 7 7.11 -16.80 13.23
CA ASN A 7 6.07 -17.80 13.06
C ASN A 7 5.44 -17.63 11.67
N LYS A 8 5.43 -18.68 10.83
CA LYS A 8 4.89 -18.63 9.45
C LYS A 8 3.53 -17.92 9.38
N GLU A 9 2.72 -18.14 10.40
CA GLU A 9 1.41 -17.52 10.59
C GLU A 9 1.44 -15.97 10.64
N ARG A 10 2.47 -15.37 11.26
CA ARG A 10 2.69 -13.92 11.25
C ARG A 10 3.11 -13.41 9.88
N MET A 11 3.95 -14.17 9.16
CA MET A 11 4.32 -13.84 7.78
C MET A 11 3.13 -13.89 6.83
N ASP A 12 2.22 -14.85 7.02
CA ASP A 12 0.99 -14.96 6.25
C ASP A 12 0.02 -13.81 6.56
N GLN A 13 -0.09 -13.41 7.83
CA GLN A 13 -0.87 -12.22 8.23
C GLN A 13 -0.34 -10.93 7.59
N ILE A 14 0.98 -10.70 7.65
CA ILE A 14 1.64 -9.55 7.01
C ILE A 14 1.40 -9.57 5.49
N THR A 15 1.53 -10.74 4.87
CA THR A 15 1.32 -10.90 3.42
C THR A 15 -0.12 -10.59 3.04
N ASN A 16 -1.10 -11.09 3.80
CA ASN A 16 -2.52 -10.80 3.57
C ASN A 16 -2.84 -9.31 3.76
N GLN A 17 -2.27 -8.66 4.77
CA GLN A 17 -2.42 -7.22 4.96
C GLN A 17 -1.81 -6.43 3.79
N MET A 18 -0.62 -6.81 3.31
CA MET A 18 -0.01 -6.19 2.15
C MET A 18 -0.81 -6.40 0.86
N LEU A 19 -1.36 -7.59 0.64
CA LEU A 19 -2.23 -7.88 -0.50
C LEU A 19 -3.51 -7.05 -0.44
N HIS A 20 -4.15 -6.97 0.73
CA HIS A 20 -5.35 -6.16 0.92
C HIS A 20 -5.07 -4.67 0.72
N ALA A 21 -3.95 -4.18 1.26
CA ALA A 21 -3.49 -2.81 1.04
C ALA A 21 -3.16 -2.55 -0.44
N GLY A 22 -2.56 -3.51 -1.14
CA GLY A 22 -2.31 -3.46 -2.57
C GLY A 22 -3.60 -3.37 -3.38
N ALA A 23 -4.61 -4.19 -3.05
CA ALA A 23 -5.92 -4.15 -3.69
C ALA A 23 -6.63 -2.79 -3.49
N ILE A 24 -6.62 -2.27 -2.25
CA ILE A 24 -7.14 -0.93 -1.96
C ILE A 24 -6.37 0.14 -2.74
N GLY A 25 -5.05 0.02 -2.79
CA GLY A 25 -4.18 0.92 -3.54
C GLY A 25 -4.47 0.94 -5.02
N PHE A 26 -4.66 -0.24 -5.61
CA PHE A 26 -5.05 -0.38 -7.01
C PHE A 26 -6.40 0.30 -7.28
N LEU A 27 -7.39 0.13 -6.41
CA LEU A 27 -8.71 0.77 -6.55
C LEU A 27 -8.59 2.30 -6.47
N LYS A 28 -7.82 2.82 -5.51
CA LYS A 28 -7.54 4.26 -5.38
C LYS A 28 -6.82 4.81 -6.62
N GLY A 29 -5.79 4.10 -7.09
CA GLY A 29 -5.07 4.44 -8.31
C GLY A 29 -5.99 4.46 -9.53
N THR A 30 -6.85 3.46 -9.66
CA THR A 30 -7.84 3.37 -10.75
C THR A 30 -8.83 4.53 -10.72
N LEU A 31 -9.32 4.92 -9.54
CA LEU A 31 -10.19 6.10 -9.42
C LEU A 31 -9.49 7.38 -9.90
N ILE A 32 -8.24 7.60 -9.49
CA ILE A 32 -7.45 8.73 -9.96
C ILE A 32 -7.27 8.66 -11.49
N ALA A 33 -6.95 7.48 -12.03
CA ALA A 33 -6.80 7.25 -13.45
C ALA A 33 -8.07 7.58 -14.25
N LEU A 34 -9.25 7.22 -13.72
CA LEU A 34 -10.53 7.49 -14.37
C LEU A 34 -10.86 8.99 -14.35
N VAL A 35 -10.71 9.66 -13.21
CA VAL A 35 -11.02 11.10 -13.09
C VAL A 35 -10.07 11.93 -13.96
N THR A 36 -8.76 11.70 -13.83
CA THR A 36 -7.75 12.43 -14.59
C THR A 36 -7.75 12.04 -16.06
N GLY A 37 -7.95 10.75 -16.38
CA GLY A 37 -8.07 10.24 -17.74
C GLY A 37 -9.31 10.76 -18.46
N TYR A 38 -10.43 10.94 -17.76
CA TYR A 38 -11.62 11.60 -18.31
C TYR A 38 -11.34 13.06 -18.67
N TYR A 39 -10.70 13.81 -17.76
CA TYR A 39 -10.28 15.19 -18.01
C TYR A 39 -9.36 15.29 -19.24
N PHE A 40 -8.32 14.46 -19.32
CA PHE A 40 -7.41 14.44 -20.46
C PHE A 40 -8.10 14.03 -21.74
N ASN A 41 -8.98 13.03 -21.69
CA ASN A 41 -9.77 12.61 -22.84
C ASN A 41 -10.66 13.75 -23.36
N TYR A 42 -11.32 14.50 -22.47
CA TYR A 42 -12.12 15.67 -22.86
C TYR A 42 -11.25 16.75 -23.50
N ARG A 43 -10.15 17.14 -22.84
CA ARG A 43 -9.25 18.22 -23.28
C ARG A 43 -8.56 17.93 -24.62
N PHE A 44 -8.06 16.71 -24.81
CA PHE A 44 -7.24 16.36 -25.98
C PHE A 44 -8.05 15.83 -27.17
N ASN A 45 -9.26 15.29 -26.98
CA ASN A 45 -10.10 14.87 -28.11
C ASN A 45 -11.10 15.93 -28.60
N HIS A 46 -11.36 16.98 -27.82
CA HIS A 46 -12.17 18.13 -28.27
C HIS A 46 -11.32 19.34 -28.70
N GLY A 47 -10.00 19.29 -28.51
CA GLY A 47 -9.06 20.32 -28.97
C GLY A 47 -8.73 20.22 -30.46
N HIS A 48 -8.35 21.34 -31.07
CA HIS A 48 -7.85 21.38 -32.44
C HIS A 48 -6.50 20.63 -32.51
N ASN A 49 -6.41 19.65 -33.42
CA ASN A 49 -5.33 18.67 -33.62
C ASN A 49 -5.30 17.42 -32.70
N ALA A 50 -5.92 16.39 -33.28
CA ALA A 50 -5.49 14.99 -33.33
C ALA A 50 -5.66 14.12 -32.08
N ARG A 51 -6.18 12.91 -32.33
CA ARG A 51 -6.42 11.80 -31.40
C ARG A 51 -5.12 11.35 -30.69
N PHE A 52 -4.58 12.12 -29.75
CA PHE A 52 -3.40 11.71 -28.98
C PHE A 52 -3.75 10.64 -27.92
N PHE A 53 -5.00 10.59 -27.46
CA PHE A 53 -5.45 9.64 -26.46
C PHE A 53 -6.14 8.43 -27.12
N LEU A 54 -5.41 7.69 -27.96
CA LEU A 54 -5.90 6.44 -28.56
C LEU A 54 -6.05 5.36 -27.48
N MET A 55 -6.92 4.38 -27.75
CA MET A 55 -7.26 3.27 -26.83
C MET A 55 -6.05 2.61 -26.13
N PRO A 56 -4.93 2.28 -26.80
CA PRO A 56 -3.76 1.71 -26.12
C PRO A 56 -3.14 2.64 -25.06
N TYR A 57 -3.07 3.95 -25.32
CA TYR A 57 -2.55 4.92 -24.34
C TYR A 57 -3.49 5.08 -23.14
N LYS A 58 -4.81 4.95 -23.34
CA LYS A 58 -5.78 4.96 -22.23
C LYS A 58 -5.58 3.76 -21.31
N THR A 59 -5.37 2.57 -21.88
CA THR A 59 -5.12 1.35 -21.12
C THR A 59 -3.81 1.45 -20.35
N TRP A 60 -2.73 1.89 -21.00
CA TRP A 60 -1.44 2.09 -20.32
C TRP A 60 -1.52 3.13 -19.22
N TYR A 61 -2.24 4.24 -19.43
CA TYR A 61 -2.45 5.25 -18.41
C TYR A 61 -3.16 4.68 -17.17
N LEU A 62 -4.19 3.85 -17.37
CA LEU A 62 -4.89 3.19 -16.26
C LEU A 62 -3.98 2.20 -15.53
N VAL A 63 -3.22 1.38 -16.26
CA VAL A 63 -2.27 0.43 -15.68
C VAL A 63 -1.18 1.16 -14.87
N SER A 64 -0.61 2.24 -15.40
CA SER A 64 0.40 3.05 -14.70
C SER A 64 -0.12 3.59 -13.38
N TRP A 65 -1.33 4.17 -13.37
CA TRP A 65 -1.94 4.65 -12.14
C TRP A 65 -2.32 3.53 -11.17
N GLY A 66 -2.70 2.35 -11.68
CA GLY A 66 -2.90 1.16 -10.86
C GLY A 66 -1.62 0.74 -10.12
N ILE A 67 -0.48 0.70 -10.82
CA ILE A 67 0.83 0.40 -10.23
C ILE A 67 1.21 1.45 -9.18
N VAL A 68 1.10 2.74 -9.51
CA VAL A 68 1.38 3.83 -8.56
C VAL A 68 0.53 3.71 -7.30
N GLY A 69 -0.76 3.40 -7.45
CA GLY A 69 -1.68 3.21 -6.33
C GLY A 69 -1.31 2.03 -5.43
N ILE A 70 -0.93 0.90 -6.02
CA ILE A 70 -0.42 -0.28 -5.32
C ILE A 70 0.84 0.08 -4.54
N THR A 71 1.84 0.69 -5.19
CA THR A 71 3.12 1.04 -4.57
C THR A 71 2.93 1.97 -3.38
N PHE A 72 2.14 3.03 -3.55
CA PHE A 72 1.88 3.98 -2.47
C PHE A 72 1.18 3.33 -1.28
N SER A 73 0.19 2.48 -1.53
CA SER A 73 -0.54 1.80 -0.44
C SER A 73 0.31 0.71 0.22
N ALA A 74 1.20 0.05 -0.52
CA ALA A 74 2.16 -0.89 0.02
C ALA A 74 3.19 -0.17 0.91
N GLU A 75 3.66 1.02 0.54
CA GLU A 75 4.55 1.83 1.39
C GLU A 75 3.87 2.26 2.69
N VAL A 76 2.62 2.73 2.62
CA VAL A 76 1.83 3.08 3.80
C VAL A 76 1.60 1.86 4.70
N ALA A 77 1.28 0.70 4.13
CA ALA A 77 1.10 -0.54 4.88
C ALA A 77 2.40 -0.96 5.58
N LYS A 78 3.53 -0.89 4.89
CA LYS A 78 4.85 -1.15 5.50
C LYS A 78 5.11 -0.25 6.70
N LEU A 79 4.87 1.06 6.56
CA LEU A 79 5.06 2.01 7.65
C LEU A 79 4.18 1.69 8.87
N ASN A 80 2.92 1.32 8.64
CA ASN A 80 2.00 0.94 9.71
C ASN A 80 2.44 -0.35 10.40
N ILE A 81 2.82 -1.38 9.63
CA ILE A 81 3.34 -2.65 10.18
C ILE A 81 4.61 -2.42 10.99
N THR A 82 5.53 -1.56 10.52
CA THR A 82 6.74 -1.21 11.27
C THR A 82 6.41 -0.49 12.59
N LYS A 83 5.40 0.40 12.60
CA LYS A 83 4.94 1.05 13.83
C LYS A 83 4.33 0.03 14.81
N GLU A 84 3.46 -0.85 14.33
CA GLU A 84 2.86 -1.91 15.14
C GLU A 84 3.93 -2.84 15.74
N LEU A 85 4.96 -3.19 14.98
CA LEU A 85 6.09 -3.98 15.46
C LEU A 85 6.88 -3.26 16.57
N ALA A 86 7.16 -1.97 16.38
CA ALA A 86 7.87 -1.16 17.38
C ALA A 86 7.05 -1.04 18.69
N GLU A 87 5.74 -0.82 18.58
CA GLU A 87 4.83 -0.78 19.74
C GLU A 87 4.74 -2.14 20.44
N GLU A 88 4.72 -3.25 19.70
CA GLU A 88 4.73 -4.61 20.29
C GLU A 88 6.05 -4.90 21.03
N GLU A 89 7.19 -4.42 20.51
CA GLU A 89 8.49 -4.52 21.20
C GLU A 89 8.53 -3.68 22.48
N ASP A 90 8.04 -2.44 22.45
CA ASP A 90 7.97 -1.59 23.65
C ASP A 90 7.02 -2.15 24.72
N LEU A 91 5.89 -2.74 24.31
CA LEU A 91 4.98 -3.44 25.21
C LEU A 91 5.64 -4.65 25.85
N LYS A 92 6.33 -5.49 25.07
CA LYS A 92 7.08 -6.64 25.60
C LYS A 92 8.16 -6.17 26.58
N ARG A 93 8.92 -5.14 26.21
CA ARG A 93 9.94 -4.55 27.07
C ARG A 93 9.34 -4.06 28.39
N ASN A 94 8.23 -3.34 28.36
CA ASN A 94 7.52 -2.89 29.56
C ASN A 94 6.99 -4.06 30.40
N GLN A 95 6.49 -5.13 29.78
CA GLN A 95 6.09 -6.35 30.49
C GLN A 95 7.28 -6.98 31.20
N TYR A 96 8.42 -7.16 30.53
CA TYR A 96 9.64 -7.68 31.15
C TYR A 96 10.09 -6.81 32.34
N PHE A 97 10.14 -5.48 32.17
CA PHE A 97 10.48 -4.57 33.27
C PHE A 97 9.49 -4.68 34.44
N SER A 98 8.19 -4.78 34.17
CA SER A 98 7.18 -4.94 35.22
C SER A 98 7.30 -6.29 35.95
N GLN A 99 7.72 -7.34 35.26
CA GLN A 99 7.95 -8.66 35.84
C GLN A 99 9.23 -8.69 36.70
N GLU A 100 10.28 -7.97 36.28
CA GLU A 100 11.52 -7.82 37.06
C GLU A 100 11.34 -6.91 38.28
N LEU A 101 10.52 -5.85 38.18
CA LEU A 101 10.22 -4.93 39.29
C LEU A 101 9.16 -5.48 40.26
N GLY A 102 8.25 -6.33 39.80
CA GLY A 102 7.23 -7.02 40.62
C GLY A 102 7.74 -8.28 41.32
N GLY A 103 9.00 -8.66 41.11
CA GLY A 103 9.64 -9.80 41.75
C GLY A 103 10.24 -9.47 43.13
N LYS A 104 9.39 -9.15 44.11
CA LYS A 104 9.65 -9.32 45.56
C LYS A 104 8.37 -9.66 46.30
#